data_AF-A0A8T5MW74-F1
#
_entry.id   AF-A0A8T5MW74-F1
#
_cell.length_a   1.000
_cell.length_b   1.000
_cell.length_c   1.000
_cell.angle_alpha   90.00
_cell.angle_beta   90.00
_cell.angle_gamma   90.00
#
_symmetry.space_group_name_H-M   'P 1'
#
loop_
_entity.id
_entity.type
_entity.pdbx_description
1 polymer ?
#
loop_
_entity_poly.entity_id
_entity_poly.type
_entity_poly.pdbx_seq_one_letter_code
_entity_poly.pdbx_strand_id
1 'polypeptide(L)'
;MMWKEEEKEDYVWVLDYLPYGHPDDPRPVYQKKPIVHGVGESHFVLLESIPKEGIVPEVHKKVYIGEGDREEIDHVKRRLR
;
A
#
# COMPACT_ATOMS: atom_id res chain seq x y z
N MET A 1 7.89 28.14 -14.85
CA MET A 1 7.07 26.93 -15.10
C MET A 1 7.06 26.13 -13.82
N MET A 2 5.89 25.99 -13.21
CA MET A 2 5.71 25.20 -12.00
C MET A 2 5.63 23.74 -12.47
N TRP A 3 6.62 22.93 -12.11
CA TRP A 3 6.54 21.49 -12.32
C TRP A 3 5.38 21.01 -11.48
N LYS A 4 4.33 20.49 -12.13
CA LYS A 4 3.21 19.86 -11.43
C LYS A 4 3.80 18.63 -10.76
N GLU A 5 3.88 18.62 -9.43
CA GLU A 5 4.13 17.40 -8.66
C GLU A 5 3.23 16.31 -9.25
N GLU A 6 3.76 15.11 -9.54
CA GLU A 6 2.88 13.97 -9.88
C GLU A 6 1.84 13.89 -8.78
N GLU A 7 0.56 14.07 -9.13
CA GLU A 7 -0.53 14.09 -8.16
C GLU A 7 -0.51 12.74 -7.44
N LYS A 8 -0.22 12.76 -6.14
CA LYS A 8 -0.20 11.56 -5.30
C LYS A 8 -1.59 10.95 -5.27
N GLU A 9 -1.64 9.63 -5.11
CA GLU A 9 -2.90 8.92 -4.87
C GLU A 9 -3.35 9.13 -3.42
N ASP A 10 -4.62 9.49 -3.23
CA ASP A 10 -5.25 9.57 -1.90
C ASP A 10 -5.94 8.26 -1.51
N TYR A 11 -6.34 7.45 -2.50
CA TYR A 11 -7.03 6.19 -2.29
C TYR A 11 -6.45 5.10 -3.19
N VAL A 12 -6.46 3.87 -2.68
CA VAL A 12 -6.15 2.67 -3.46
C VAL A 12 -7.22 1.62 -3.30
N TRP A 13 -7.45 0.85 -4.35
CA TRP A 13 -8.21 -0.40 -4.30
C TRP A 13 -7.24 -1.54 -4.02
N VAL A 14 -7.50 -2.32 -2.96
CA VAL A 14 -6.67 -3.46 -2.57
C VAL A 14 -6.82 -4.59 -3.58
N LEU A 15 -5.69 -5.03 -4.13
CA LEU A 15 -5.59 -6.15 -5.07
C LEU A 15 -5.18 -7.44 -4.37
N ASP A 16 -4.21 -7.35 -3.46
CA ASP A 16 -3.70 -8.51 -2.72
C ASP A 16 -3.15 -8.10 -1.35
N TYR A 17 -3.18 -9.04 -0.41
CA TYR A 17 -2.63 -8.90 0.93
C TYR A 17 -1.70 -10.08 1.25
N LEU A 18 -0.44 -9.77 1.50
CA LEU A 18 0.59 -10.75 1.80
C LEU A 18 1.00 -10.62 3.28
N PRO A 19 0.45 -11.46 4.20
CA PRO A 19 0.67 -11.32 5.64
C PRO A 19 2.13 -11.52 6.05
N TYR A 20 2.90 -12.26 5.26
CA TYR A 20 4.32 -12.53 5.50
C TYR A 20 5.25 -11.80 4.53
N GLY A 21 4.77 -10.74 3.88
CA GLY A 21 5.56 -10.01 2.90
C GLY A 21 5.86 -10.84 1.66
N HIS A 22 6.96 -10.51 0.97
CA HIS A 22 7.34 -11.20 -0.24
C HIS A 22 7.83 -12.64 0.03
N PRO A 23 7.42 -13.62 -0.80
CA PRO A 23 7.84 -15.00 -0.64
C PRO A 23 9.35 -15.18 -0.89
N ASP A 24 9.92 -14.40 -1.80
CA ASP A 24 11.34 -14.36 -2.17
C ASP A 24 12.20 -13.53 -1.22
N ASP A 25 11.61 -12.94 -0.17
CA ASP A 25 12.35 -12.24 0.87
C ASP A 25 13.19 -13.24 1.69
N PRO A 26 14.54 -13.14 1.68
CA PRO A 26 15.42 -14.10 2.34
C PRO A 26 15.45 -13.92 3.87
N ARG A 27 14.84 -12.85 4.40
CA ARG A 27 14.84 -12.59 5.84
C ARG A 27 14.01 -13.63 6.60
N PRO A 28 14.38 -13.95 7.84
CA PRO A 28 13.57 -14.80 8.71
C PRO A 28 12.13 -14.28 8.86
N VAL A 29 11.16 -15.20 9.04
CA VAL A 29 9.72 -14.89 9.09
C VAL A 29 9.38 -13.76 10.06
N TYR A 30 10.01 -13.75 11.25
CA TYR A 30 9.77 -12.73 12.28
C TYR A 30 10.24 -11.31 11.91
N GLN A 31 11.06 -11.16 10.86
CA GLN A 31 11.50 -9.87 10.34
C GLN A 31 10.68 -9.41 9.12
N LYS A 32 9.86 -10.31 8.55
CA LYS A 32 9.01 -9.98 7.42
C LYS A 32 7.84 -9.13 7.90
N LYS A 33 7.49 -8.11 7.11
CA LYS A 33 6.35 -7.24 7.38
C LYS A 33 5.22 -7.57 6.42
N PRO A 34 3.95 -7.52 6.88
CA PRO A 34 2.81 -7.63 5.97
C PRO A 34 2.86 -6.52 4.94
N ILE A 35 2.45 -6.83 3.70
CA ILE A 35 2.35 -5.84 2.62
C ILE A 35 0.99 -5.95 1.94
N VAL A 36 0.55 -4.83 1.39
CA VAL A 36 -0.67 -4.70 0.60
C VAL A 36 -0.27 -4.23 -0.78
N HIS A 37 -0.75 -4.90 -1.80
CA HIS A 37 -0.68 -4.40 -3.18
C HIS A 37 -2.03 -3.79 -3.55
N GLY A 38 -1.99 -2.61 -4.14
CA GLY A 38 -3.18 -1.88 -4.54
C GLY A 38 -2.96 -1.05 -5.80
N VAL A 39 -4.07 -0.65 -6.40
CA VAL A 39 -4.09 0.27 -7.54
C VAL A 39 -4.73 1.59 -7.12
N GLY A 40 -4.05 2.69 -7.41
CA GLY A 40 -4.55 4.04 -7.17
C GLY A 40 -5.88 4.30 -7.87
N GLU A 41 -6.76 5.05 -7.21
CA GLU A 41 -8.07 5.36 -7.76
C GLU A 41 -8.02 6.41 -8.87
N SER A 42 -7.14 7.41 -8.76
CA SER A 42 -7.15 8.57 -9.65
C SER A 42 -6.23 8.38 -10.85
N HIS A 43 -5.03 7.83 -10.64
CA HIS A 43 -3.99 7.70 -11.66
C HIS A 43 -3.62 6.25 -11.94
N PHE A 44 -4.34 5.29 -11.36
CA PHE A 44 -4.09 3.85 -11.52
C PHE A 44 -2.64 3.45 -11.22
N VAL A 45 -2.00 4.16 -10.29
CA VAL A 45 -0.62 3.85 -9.89
C VAL A 45 -0.63 2.57 -9.05
N LEU A 46 0.17 1.59 -9.45
CA LEU A 46 0.38 0.39 -8.64
C LEU A 46 1.28 0.71 -7.44
N LEU A 47 0.80 0.41 -6.25
CA LEU A 47 1.44 0.75 -4.99
C LEU A 47 1.58 -0.48 -4.09
N GLU A 48 2.71 -0.54 -3.40
CA GLU A 48 2.93 -1.43 -2.26
C GLU A 48 2.89 -0.60 -0.98
N SER A 49 2.04 -1.00 -0.03
CA SER A 49 1.82 -0.30 1.23
C SER A 49 1.98 -1.25 2.42
N ILE A 50 2.25 -0.69 3.60
CA ILE A 50 2.30 -1.40 4.86
C ILE A 50 0.99 -1.15 5.60
N PRO A 51 0.24 -2.18 6.01
CA PRO A 51 -0.95 -2.00 6.83
C PRO A 51 -0.56 -1.66 8.27
N LYS A 52 -1.50 -1.05 9.01
CA LYS A 52 -1.36 -0.88 10.46
C LYS A 52 -1.28 -2.24 11.16
N GLU A 53 -0.62 -2.27 12.32
CA GLU A 53 -0.46 -3.49 13.11
C GLU A 53 -1.82 -4.10 13.49
N GLY A 54 -1.96 -5.41 13.32
CA GLY A 54 -3.21 -6.13 13.60
C GLY A 54 -4.32 -5.97 12.56
N ILE A 55 -4.14 -5.14 11.53
CA ILE A 55 -5.12 -4.97 10.46
C ILE A 55 -4.85 -5.97 9.32
N VAL A 56 -5.93 -6.59 8.85
CA VAL A 56 -5.95 -7.45 7.66
C VAL A 56 -6.82 -6.77 6.61
N PRO A 57 -6.23 -6.06 5.63
CA PRO A 57 -6.99 -5.38 4.59
C PRO A 57 -7.74 -6.37 3.70
N GLU A 58 -9.00 -6.06 3.42
CA GLU A 58 -9.84 -6.85 2.53
C GLU A 58 -9.51 -6.58 1.07
N VAL A 59 -9.40 -7.64 0.26
CA VAL A 59 -9.27 -7.52 -1.20
C VAL A 59 -10.55 -6.89 -1.77
N HIS A 60 -10.38 -6.04 -2.79
CA HIS A 60 -11.43 -5.21 -3.40
C HIS A 60 -11.97 -4.09 -2.49
N LYS A 61 -11.37 -3.84 -1.32
CA LYS A 61 -11.71 -2.68 -0.50
C LYS A 61 -10.97 -1.43 -1.00
N LYS A 62 -11.67 -0.30 -1.00
CA LYS A 62 -11.07 1.03 -1.17
C LYS A 62 -10.52 1.51 0.17
N VAL A 63 -9.25 1.88 0.21
CA VAL A 63 -8.55 2.30 1.43
C VAL A 63 -7.90 3.67 1.24
N TYR A 64 -7.92 4.49 2.28
CA TYR A 64 -7.32 5.82 2.26
C TYR A 64 -5.81 5.76 2.54
N ILE A 65 -5.02 6.43 1.71
CA ILE A 65 -3.55 6.52 1.79
C ILE A 65 -3.02 7.97 1.70
N GLY A 66 -3.91 8.96 1.67
CA GLY A 66 -3.55 10.38 1.62
C GLY A 66 -2.86 10.90 2.89
N GLU A 67 -2.69 12.21 3.01
CA GLU A 67 -1.89 12.82 4.10
C GLU A 67 -2.59 12.89 5.46
N GLY A 68 -3.90 12.61 5.53
CA GLY A 68 -4.68 12.57 6.77
C GLY A 68 -4.50 11.29 7.59
N ASP A 69 -5.37 11.09 8.58
CA ASP A 69 -5.42 9.84 9.34
C ASP A 69 -5.98 8.71 8.49
N ARG A 70 -5.38 7.53 8.60
CA ARG A 70 -5.63 6.36 7.75
C ARG A 70 -6.15 5.23 8.62
N GLU A 71 -7.24 4.59 8.26
CA GLU A 71 -7.79 3.50 9.09
C GLU A 71 -6.96 2.22 9.00
N GLU A 72 -6.49 1.87 7.80
CA GLU A 72 -5.91 0.54 7.54
C GLU A 72 -4.45 0.56 7.12
N ILE A 73 -4.00 1.65 6.50
CA ILE A 73 -2.65 1.76 5.94
C ILE A 73 -1.78 2.63 6.85
N ASP A 74 -0.63 2.12 7.23
CA ASP A 74 0.38 2.87 7.98
C ASP A 74 1.11 3.83 7.02
N HIS A 75 1.75 3.28 5.98
CA HIS A 75 2.40 4.07 4.93
C HIS A 75 2.48 3.35 3.59
N VAL A 76 2.58 4.15 2.52
CA VAL A 76 2.96 3.66 1.20
C VAL A 76 4.46 3.39 1.20
N LYS A 77 4.86 2.17 0.87
CA LYS A 77 6.26 1.74 0.86
C LYS A 77 6.94 2.07 -0.47
N ARG A 78 6.30 1.80 -1.61
CA ARG A 78 6.85 2.08 -2.94
C ARG A 78 5.80 2.01 -4.05
N ARG A 79 6.11 2.64 -5.18
CA ARG A 79 5.45 2.42 -6.47
C ARG A 79 6.00 1.15 -7.13
N LEU A 80 5.10 0.32 -7.66
CA LEU A 80 5.44 -0.85 -8.47
C LEU A 80 5.57 -0.44 -9.94
N ARG A 81 6.45 -1.13 -10.68
CA ARG A 81 6.73 -0.89 -12.11
C ARG A 81 6.30 -2.07 -12.95
#